data_AF-A0AAD9MKH4-F1
#
_entry.id   AF-A0AAD9MKH4-F1
#
_cell.length_a   1.000
_cell.length_b   1.000
_cell.length_c   1.000
_cell.angle_alpha   90.00
_cell.angle_beta   90.00
_cell.angle_gamma   90.00
#
_symmetry.space_group_name_H-M   'P 1'
#
loop_
_entity.id
_entity.type
_entity.pdbx_description
1 polymer ?
#
loop_
_entity_poly.entity_id
_entity_poly.type
_entity_poly.pdbx_seq_one_letter_code
_entity_poly.pdbx_strand_id
1 'polypeptide(L)'
;MGASIPKQYLPILGKPICTYSFETFLGMPEVAEHGAAVLGVQAKATIKEADGDLMVTRTLERAALWEVQTPQVIEPGLLRAGFELVREKSLDVTDDVSIIEALGKPVKITSGSYKNIKADGDVSDEEEFEDIQERAFLIVRRVVSDARPIEAKTSTVTVEVYNAGTTTALNVLVEEQTWPPEFFTVSGDLTASYEAIPAGATVRLSYQVTPKAVGPYAHQPTRVRYQALEEDESSTQVTISAWLEFKTITIGEQWKLKALDAGSWITGGHVTTVLGWQLLLAGVAAALIAYYGFLSYKSFKVSSANRRRQRALEALQAMEEKTK
;
A
#
# COMPACT_ATOMS: atom_id res chain seq x y z
N MET A 1 9.88 -17.23 -17.48
CA MET A 1 8.74 -16.77 -16.67
C MET A 1 9.13 -15.48 -15.98
N GLY A 2 8.52 -14.36 -16.35
CA GLY A 2 8.79 -13.07 -15.73
C GLY A 2 8.73 -11.98 -16.78
N ALA A 3 7.57 -11.34 -16.91
CA ALA A 3 7.51 -10.06 -17.59
C ALA A 3 8.50 -9.09 -16.90
N SER A 4 9.17 -8.24 -17.69
CA SER A 4 10.09 -7.20 -17.19
C SER A 4 9.41 -6.18 -16.29
N ILE A 5 8.07 -6.16 -16.31
CA ILE A 5 7.20 -5.31 -15.51
C ILE A 5 6.23 -6.17 -14.71
N PRO A 6 5.79 -5.72 -13.52
CA PRO A 6 4.77 -6.42 -12.75
C PRO A 6 3.51 -6.64 -13.59
N LYS A 7 2.90 -7.83 -13.49
CA LYS A 7 1.75 -8.24 -14.32
C LYS A 7 0.61 -7.21 -14.35
N GLN A 8 0.41 -6.48 -13.25
CA GLN A 8 -0.62 -5.44 -13.10
C GLN A 8 -0.47 -4.27 -14.09
N TYR A 9 0.74 -4.07 -14.63
CA TYR A 9 1.05 -3.02 -15.60
C TYR A 9 1.18 -3.53 -17.03
N LEU A 10 0.96 -4.83 -17.26
CA LEU A 10 0.89 -5.34 -18.62
C LEU A 10 -0.28 -4.66 -19.36
N PRO A 11 -0.11 -4.31 -20.64
CA PRO A 11 -1.19 -3.70 -21.40
C PRO A 11 -2.26 -4.75 -21.77
N ILE A 12 -3.52 -4.46 -21.45
CA ILE A 12 -4.72 -5.10 -21.99
C ILE A 12 -5.53 -3.99 -22.67
N LEU A 13 -5.84 -4.15 -23.95
CA LEU A 13 -6.58 -3.15 -24.74
C LEU A 13 -5.97 -1.74 -24.68
N GLY A 14 -4.64 -1.66 -24.75
CA GLY A 14 -3.91 -0.38 -24.72
C GLY A 14 -3.89 0.33 -23.36
N LYS A 15 -4.33 -0.34 -22.27
CA LYS A 15 -4.31 0.17 -20.90
C LYS A 15 -3.62 -0.82 -19.97
N PRO A 16 -2.91 -0.36 -18.91
CA PRO A 16 -2.44 -1.25 -17.85
C PRO A 16 -3.60 -2.10 -17.29
N ILE A 17 -3.37 -3.38 -16.99
CA ILE A 17 -4.39 -4.29 -16.42
C ILE A 17 -5.11 -3.64 -15.24
N CYS A 18 -4.38 -2.95 -14.37
CA CYS A 18 -4.96 -2.24 -13.22
C CYS A 18 -5.94 -1.15 -13.64
N THR A 19 -5.58 -0.28 -14.60
CA THR A 19 -6.45 0.79 -15.10
C THR A 19 -7.68 0.22 -15.79
N TYR A 20 -7.51 -0.77 -16.66
CA TYR A 20 -8.61 -1.46 -17.33
C TYR A 20 -9.57 -2.08 -16.32
N SER A 21 -9.03 -2.74 -15.28
CA SER A 21 -9.84 -3.34 -14.22
C SER A 21 -10.61 -2.27 -13.45
N PHE A 22 -9.97 -1.17 -13.04
CA PHE A 22 -10.64 -0.09 -12.29
C PHE A 22 -11.74 0.60 -13.10
N GLU A 23 -11.51 0.91 -14.36
CA GLU A 23 -12.54 1.51 -15.21
C GLU A 23 -13.70 0.54 -15.45
N THR A 24 -13.40 -0.74 -15.68
CA THR A 24 -14.42 -1.79 -15.82
C THR A 24 -15.27 -1.87 -14.55
N PHE A 25 -14.65 -1.82 -13.38
CA PHE A 25 -15.34 -1.81 -12.09
C PHE A 25 -16.22 -0.57 -11.88
N LEU A 26 -15.74 0.61 -12.27
CA LEU A 26 -16.56 1.84 -12.21
C LEU A 26 -17.79 1.76 -13.12
N GLY A 27 -17.73 0.96 -14.19
CA GLY A 27 -18.85 0.70 -15.10
C GLY A 27 -19.84 -0.37 -14.62
N MET A 28 -19.62 -1.01 -13.47
CA MET A 28 -20.47 -2.08 -12.92
C MET A 28 -21.29 -1.61 -11.72
N PRO A 29 -22.41 -0.87 -11.91
CA PRO A 29 -23.28 -0.46 -10.81
C PRO A 29 -23.86 -1.66 -10.04
N GLU A 30 -23.95 -2.83 -10.69
CA GLU A 30 -24.50 -4.05 -10.07
C GLU A 30 -23.68 -4.54 -8.88
N VAL A 31 -22.39 -4.17 -8.81
CA VAL A 31 -21.53 -4.42 -7.65
C VAL A 31 -22.13 -3.79 -6.39
N ALA A 32 -22.64 -2.55 -6.49
CA ALA A 32 -23.24 -1.85 -5.37
C ALA A 32 -24.58 -2.46 -4.94
N GLU A 33 -25.27 -3.14 -5.86
CA GLU A 33 -26.60 -3.72 -5.61
C GLU A 33 -26.55 -5.15 -5.09
N HIS A 34 -25.61 -5.97 -5.58
CA HIS A 34 -25.61 -7.43 -5.34
C HIS A 34 -24.43 -7.88 -4.46
N GLY A 35 -23.45 -7.01 -4.21
CA GLY A 35 -22.25 -7.32 -3.41
C GLY A 35 -21.27 -8.28 -4.09
N ALA A 36 -21.65 -8.93 -5.19
CA ALA A 36 -20.77 -9.72 -6.04
C ALA A 36 -21.19 -9.61 -7.51
N ALA A 37 -20.23 -9.25 -8.37
CA ALA A 37 -20.44 -9.19 -9.81
C ALA A 37 -19.23 -9.74 -10.57
N VAL A 38 -19.50 -10.30 -11.74
CA VAL A 38 -18.49 -10.90 -12.61
C VAL A 38 -18.71 -10.44 -14.04
N LEU A 39 -17.61 -10.17 -14.75
CA LEU A 39 -17.68 -9.91 -16.16
C LEU A 39 -17.89 -11.21 -16.94
N GLY A 40 -18.75 -11.19 -17.96
CA GLY A 40 -18.89 -12.34 -18.83
C GLY A 40 -19.40 -11.97 -20.22
N VAL A 41 -19.15 -12.85 -21.18
CA VAL A 41 -19.69 -12.76 -22.54
C VAL A 41 -20.54 -13.98 -22.84
N GLN A 42 -21.55 -13.85 -23.70
CA GLN A 42 -22.39 -14.99 -24.06
C GLN A 42 -21.56 -16.05 -24.81
N ALA A 43 -21.79 -17.33 -24.55
CA ALA A 43 -21.04 -18.38 -25.23
C ALA A 43 -21.32 -18.36 -26.75
N LYS A 44 -20.27 -18.27 -27.58
CA LYS A 44 -20.40 -18.36 -29.06
C LYS A 44 -20.45 -19.81 -29.54
N ALA A 45 -19.59 -20.65 -28.95
CA ALA A 45 -19.48 -22.06 -29.29
C ALA A 45 -20.72 -22.85 -28.84
N THR A 46 -21.03 -23.92 -29.56
CA THR A 46 -22.06 -24.86 -29.12
C THR A 46 -21.45 -25.81 -28.09
N ILE A 47 -21.92 -25.75 -26.85
CA ILE A 47 -21.38 -26.57 -25.76
C ILE A 47 -22.18 -27.88 -25.64
N LYS A 48 -21.46 -29.00 -25.61
CA LYS A 48 -22.00 -30.34 -25.40
C LYS A 48 -21.49 -30.86 -24.06
N GLU A 49 -22.37 -31.48 -23.29
CA GLU A 49 -21.95 -32.32 -22.17
C GLU A 49 -21.65 -33.72 -22.74
N ALA A 50 -20.56 -34.33 -22.28
CA ALA A 50 -20.15 -35.67 -22.67
C ALA A 50 -19.85 -36.50 -21.42
N ASP A 51 -20.01 -37.81 -21.53
CA ASP A 51 -19.65 -38.76 -20.46
C ASP A 51 -18.16 -39.14 -20.48
N GLY A 52 -17.79 -40.09 -19.61
CA GLY A 52 -16.41 -40.59 -19.51
C GLY A 52 -15.88 -41.26 -20.78
N ASP A 53 -16.77 -41.69 -21.69
CA ASP A 53 -16.41 -42.31 -22.97
C ASP A 53 -16.46 -41.29 -24.13
N LEU A 54 -16.55 -40.00 -23.82
CA LEU A 54 -16.68 -38.87 -24.76
C LEU A 54 -17.92 -38.96 -25.66
N MET A 55 -18.96 -39.65 -25.21
CA MET A 55 -20.24 -39.70 -25.91
C MET A 55 -21.09 -38.51 -25.48
N VAL A 56 -21.65 -37.80 -26.46
CA VAL A 56 -22.50 -36.62 -26.20
C VAL A 56 -23.75 -37.03 -25.43
N THR A 57 -23.90 -36.55 -24.20
CA THR A 57 -25.07 -36.81 -23.34
C THR A 57 -26.18 -35.79 -23.59
N ARG A 58 -25.83 -34.51 -23.69
CA ARG A 58 -26.79 -33.42 -23.98
C ARG A 58 -26.12 -32.23 -24.64
N THR A 59 -26.93 -31.43 -25.31
CA THR A 59 -26.54 -30.12 -25.82
C THR A 59 -27.06 -29.05 -24.87
N LEU A 60 -26.17 -28.19 -24.37
CA LEU A 60 -26.58 -27.11 -23.47
C LEU A 60 -27.19 -25.96 -24.27
N GLU A 61 -28.18 -25.27 -23.69
CA GLU A 61 -28.82 -24.12 -24.32
C GLU A 61 -27.86 -22.93 -24.32
N ARG A 62 -27.27 -22.65 -25.48
CA ARG A 62 -26.27 -21.58 -25.65
C ARG A 62 -26.75 -20.20 -25.16
N ALA A 63 -28.03 -19.90 -25.27
CA ALA A 63 -28.59 -18.62 -24.85
C ALA A 63 -28.43 -18.36 -23.34
N ALA A 64 -28.39 -19.42 -22.53
CA ALA A 64 -28.24 -19.36 -21.08
C ALA A 64 -26.78 -19.47 -20.60
N LEU A 65 -25.83 -19.69 -21.50
CA LEU A 65 -24.42 -19.92 -21.16
C LEU A 65 -23.59 -18.65 -21.34
N TRP A 66 -22.76 -18.39 -20.34
CA TRP A 66 -21.85 -17.25 -20.30
C TRP A 66 -20.44 -17.73 -19.99
N GLU A 67 -19.48 -17.20 -20.74
CA GLU A 67 -18.07 -17.35 -20.48
C GLU A 67 -17.65 -16.25 -19.51
N VAL A 68 -17.25 -16.66 -18.31
CA VAL A 68 -16.82 -15.76 -17.24
C VAL A 68 -15.40 -15.27 -17.51
N GLN A 69 -15.19 -13.97 -17.30
CA GLN A 69 -13.92 -13.28 -17.50
C GLN A 69 -13.47 -12.58 -16.21
N THR A 70 -12.19 -12.22 -16.15
CA THR A 70 -11.69 -11.23 -15.19
C THR A 70 -11.90 -9.82 -15.74
N PRO A 71 -12.20 -8.82 -14.92
CA PRO A 71 -12.09 -8.88 -13.47
C PRO A 71 -13.39 -9.31 -12.76
N GLN A 72 -13.24 -9.86 -11.56
CA GLN A 72 -14.33 -10.26 -10.66
C GLN A 72 -14.36 -9.29 -9.46
N VAL A 73 -15.54 -8.87 -9.01
CA VAL A 73 -15.69 -7.97 -7.86
C VAL A 73 -16.57 -8.61 -6.81
N ILE A 74 -16.07 -8.62 -5.58
CA ILE A 74 -16.77 -9.19 -4.44
C ILE A 74 -16.58 -8.27 -3.24
N GLU A 75 -17.65 -8.00 -2.52
CA GLU A 75 -17.63 -7.26 -1.27
C GLU A 75 -16.70 -7.97 -0.26
N PRO A 76 -15.78 -7.25 0.40
CA PRO A 76 -14.83 -7.86 1.33
C PRO A 76 -15.49 -8.68 2.46
N GLY A 77 -16.68 -8.27 2.91
CA GLY A 77 -17.44 -9.01 3.93
C GLY A 77 -17.92 -10.38 3.45
N LEU A 78 -18.46 -10.44 2.23
CA LEU A 78 -18.93 -11.69 1.59
C LEU A 78 -17.77 -12.64 1.32
N LEU A 79 -16.66 -12.11 0.78
CA LEU A 79 -15.49 -12.93 0.48
C LEU A 79 -14.89 -13.57 1.75
N ARG A 80 -14.82 -12.81 2.86
CA ARG A 80 -14.37 -13.33 4.16
C ARG A 80 -15.26 -14.45 4.68
N ALA A 81 -16.57 -14.25 4.69
CA ALA A 81 -17.54 -15.28 5.11
C ALA A 81 -17.43 -16.55 4.24
N GLY A 82 -17.17 -16.37 2.94
CA GLY A 82 -17.00 -17.47 1.99
C GLY A 82 -15.77 -18.31 2.27
N PHE A 83 -14.61 -17.67 2.50
CA PHE A 83 -13.40 -18.39 2.89
C PHE A 83 -13.53 -19.12 4.23
N GLU A 84 -14.30 -18.58 5.18
CA GLU A 84 -14.59 -19.28 6.43
C GLU A 84 -15.40 -20.56 6.19
N LEU A 85 -16.44 -20.48 5.36
CA LEU A 85 -17.27 -21.64 4.98
C LEU A 85 -16.48 -22.71 4.23
N VAL A 86 -15.69 -22.30 3.24
CA VAL A 86 -14.85 -23.20 2.43
C VAL A 86 -13.88 -23.97 3.33
N ARG A 87 -13.27 -23.27 4.31
CA ARG A 87 -12.37 -23.89 5.29
C ARG A 87 -13.10 -24.85 6.23
N GLU A 88 -14.29 -24.50 6.69
CA GLU A 88 -15.09 -25.36 7.58
C GLU A 88 -15.55 -26.63 6.87
N LYS A 89 -15.99 -26.52 5.61
CA LYS A 89 -16.58 -27.62 4.83
C LYS A 89 -15.62 -28.33 3.90
N SER A 90 -14.36 -27.89 3.83
CA SER A 90 -13.34 -28.42 2.91
C SER A 90 -13.83 -28.49 1.46
N LEU A 91 -14.48 -27.42 1.00
CA LEU A 91 -15.00 -27.32 -0.36
C LEU A 91 -13.86 -27.04 -1.35
N ASP A 92 -13.93 -27.68 -2.52
CA ASP A 92 -13.03 -27.38 -3.63
C ASP A 92 -13.62 -26.21 -4.44
N VAL A 93 -12.88 -25.10 -4.54
CA VAL A 93 -13.33 -23.86 -5.19
C VAL A 93 -12.38 -23.51 -6.33
N THR A 94 -12.92 -23.24 -7.51
CA THR A 94 -12.14 -23.05 -8.74
C THR A 94 -11.82 -21.59 -9.04
N ASP A 95 -12.65 -20.68 -8.54
CA ASP A 95 -12.52 -19.23 -8.69
C ASP A 95 -13.21 -18.46 -7.55
N ASP A 96 -13.03 -17.14 -7.48
CA ASP A 96 -13.58 -16.34 -6.37
C ASP A 96 -15.11 -16.28 -6.39
N VAL A 97 -15.73 -16.39 -7.57
CA VAL A 97 -17.20 -16.44 -7.74
C VAL A 97 -17.79 -17.73 -7.16
N SER A 98 -17.16 -18.88 -7.39
CA SER A 98 -17.62 -20.17 -6.84
C SER A 98 -17.69 -20.18 -5.30
N ILE A 99 -16.87 -19.35 -4.63
CA ILE A 99 -16.93 -19.15 -3.18
C ILE A 99 -18.26 -18.49 -2.77
N ILE A 100 -18.75 -17.53 -3.56
CA ILE A 100 -19.99 -16.80 -3.29
C ILE A 100 -21.21 -17.65 -3.64
N GLU A 101 -21.12 -18.46 -4.70
CA GLU A 101 -22.12 -19.47 -5.02
C GLU A 101 -22.25 -20.50 -3.89
N ALA A 102 -21.13 -20.94 -3.31
CA ALA A 102 -21.13 -21.86 -2.16
C ALA A 102 -21.78 -21.26 -0.90
N LEU A 103 -21.74 -19.92 -0.73
CA LEU A 103 -22.49 -19.21 0.31
C LEU A 103 -24.00 -19.13 0.03
N GLY A 104 -24.45 -19.54 -1.17
CA GLY A 104 -25.83 -19.38 -1.62
C GLY A 104 -26.21 -17.92 -1.88
N LYS A 105 -25.22 -17.05 -2.14
CA LYS A 105 -25.44 -15.64 -2.45
C LYS A 105 -25.47 -15.44 -3.97
N PRO A 106 -26.34 -14.55 -4.48
CA PRO A 106 -26.42 -14.30 -5.91
C PRO A 106 -25.15 -13.58 -6.39
N VAL A 107 -24.67 -13.97 -7.57
CA VAL A 107 -23.61 -13.28 -8.31
C VAL A 107 -24.19 -12.75 -9.61
N LYS A 108 -23.97 -11.46 -9.88
CA LYS A 108 -24.49 -10.84 -11.09
C LYS A 108 -23.47 -10.93 -12.22
N ILE A 109 -23.91 -11.38 -13.41
CA ILE A 109 -23.10 -11.28 -14.63
C ILE A 109 -23.33 -9.91 -15.26
N THR A 110 -22.24 -9.18 -15.50
CA THR A 110 -22.24 -7.94 -16.27
C THR A 110 -21.61 -8.20 -17.64
N SER A 111 -22.23 -7.66 -18.69
CA SER A 111 -21.79 -7.87 -20.06
C SER A 111 -20.37 -7.34 -20.30
N GLY A 112 -19.47 -8.23 -20.70
CA GLY A 112 -18.09 -7.94 -21.08
C GLY A 112 -17.89 -7.81 -22.58
N SER A 113 -16.61 -7.78 -22.95
CA SER A 113 -16.15 -7.73 -24.33
C SER A 113 -15.34 -8.98 -24.65
N TYR A 114 -15.54 -9.57 -25.82
CA TYR A 114 -14.70 -10.68 -26.29
C TYR A 114 -13.24 -10.28 -26.48
N LYS A 115 -12.93 -8.99 -26.55
CA LYS A 115 -11.55 -8.48 -26.63
C LYS A 115 -10.81 -8.56 -25.27
N ASN A 116 -11.52 -8.87 -24.19
CA ASN A 116 -10.96 -9.01 -22.85
C ASN A 116 -10.40 -10.43 -22.65
N ILE A 117 -9.27 -10.71 -23.30
CA ILE A 117 -8.64 -12.03 -23.32
C ILE A 117 -7.76 -12.20 -22.06
N LYS A 118 -7.87 -13.37 -21.44
CA LYS A 118 -7.05 -13.76 -20.28
C LYS A 118 -5.58 -13.87 -20.71
N ALA A 119 -4.69 -13.10 -20.08
CA ALA A 119 -3.27 -13.07 -20.39
C ALA A 119 -2.52 -14.29 -19.81
N ASP A 120 -2.94 -15.51 -20.19
CA ASP A 120 -2.46 -16.76 -19.63
C ASP A 120 -1.78 -17.64 -20.70
N GLY A 121 -0.57 -17.26 -21.12
CA GLY A 121 0.42 -18.18 -21.70
C GLY A 121 0.25 -18.58 -23.17
N ASP A 122 1.36 -18.43 -23.92
CA ASP A 122 1.53 -18.56 -25.38
C ASP A 122 0.68 -17.61 -26.22
N VAL A 123 1.19 -16.38 -26.32
CA VAL A 123 0.92 -15.49 -27.45
C VAL A 123 1.63 -16.07 -28.69
N SER A 124 1.12 -17.16 -29.24
CA SER A 124 1.57 -17.70 -30.53
C SER A 124 0.66 -17.31 -31.69
N ASP A 125 -0.49 -16.72 -31.40
CA ASP A 125 -1.41 -16.26 -32.44
C ASP A 125 -1.15 -14.77 -32.65
N GLU A 126 -0.18 -14.49 -33.52
CA GLU A 126 -0.02 -13.23 -34.24
C GLU A 126 -1.23 -13.02 -35.18
N GLU A 127 -2.44 -12.90 -34.63
CA GLU A 127 -3.62 -12.46 -35.38
C GLU A 127 -4.12 -11.12 -34.83
N GLU A 128 -3.74 -10.07 -35.56
CA GLU A 128 -4.39 -8.75 -35.60
C GLU A 128 -4.70 -8.10 -34.25
N PHE A 129 -3.64 -7.72 -33.51
CA PHE A 129 -3.75 -6.56 -32.63
C PHE A 129 -3.75 -5.30 -33.52
N GLU A 130 -4.93 -4.91 -34.01
CA GLU A 130 -5.15 -3.59 -34.61
C GLU A 130 -4.64 -2.49 -33.65
N ASP A 131 -3.65 -1.74 -34.12
CA ASP A 131 -3.11 -0.49 -33.61
C ASP A 131 -2.83 -0.40 -32.10
N ILE A 132 -1.66 -0.88 -31.64
CA ILE A 132 -0.96 -0.14 -30.58
C ILE A 132 -0.60 1.21 -31.20
N GLN A 133 -1.52 2.19 -31.13
CA GLN A 133 -1.22 3.54 -31.59
C GLN A 133 0.09 3.98 -30.93
N GLU A 134 1.11 4.21 -31.76
CA GLU A 134 2.40 4.72 -31.33
C GLU A 134 2.19 6.13 -30.76
N ARG A 135 2.03 6.21 -29.44
CA ARG A 135 1.69 7.46 -28.75
C ARG A 135 2.45 7.59 -27.45
N ALA A 136 2.64 8.84 -27.04
CA ALA A 136 3.22 9.15 -25.76
C ALA A 136 2.20 8.93 -24.65
N PHE A 137 2.66 8.43 -23.51
CA PHE A 137 1.83 8.20 -22.33
C PHE A 137 2.57 8.62 -21.08
N LEU A 138 2.13 9.71 -20.45
CA LEU A 138 2.81 10.28 -19.30
C LEU A 138 2.19 9.78 -17.97
N ILE A 139 3.05 9.27 -17.09
CA ILE A 139 2.75 8.91 -15.71
C ILE A 139 3.28 10.00 -14.80
N VAL A 140 2.44 10.52 -13.92
CA VAL A 140 2.80 11.60 -12.98
C VAL A 140 2.83 11.05 -11.57
N ARG A 141 3.97 11.18 -10.91
CA ARG A 141 4.15 10.81 -9.51
C ARG A 141 4.55 12.05 -8.71
N ARG A 142 3.85 12.31 -7.62
CA ARG A 142 4.20 13.38 -6.69
C ARG A 142 4.74 12.77 -5.40
N VAL A 143 5.88 13.27 -4.95
CA VAL A 143 6.58 12.80 -3.74
C VAL A 143 6.91 13.99 -2.86
N VAL A 144 6.66 13.85 -1.56
CA VAL A 144 7.13 14.80 -0.55
C VAL A 144 8.32 14.19 0.17
N SER A 145 9.39 14.96 0.37
CA SER A 145 10.62 14.48 1.02
C SER A 145 10.38 13.89 2.40
N ASP A 146 9.43 14.44 3.15
CA ASP A 146 9.02 13.97 4.46
C ASP A 146 7.61 13.38 4.37
N ALA A 147 7.44 12.09 4.70
CA ALA A 147 6.13 11.42 4.71
C ALA A 147 5.11 12.10 5.66
N ARG A 148 5.60 12.86 6.65
CA ARG A 148 4.81 13.68 7.57
C ARG A 148 5.51 15.03 7.72
N PRO A 149 5.14 16.04 6.92
CA PRO A 149 5.72 17.37 7.01
C PRO A 149 5.56 17.95 8.41
N ILE A 150 6.55 18.72 8.85
CA ILE A 150 6.60 19.25 10.21
C ILE A 150 6.28 20.73 10.16
N GLU A 151 5.47 21.20 11.10
CA GLU A 151 5.19 22.62 11.26
C GLU A 151 6.49 23.46 11.29
N ALA A 152 6.50 24.55 10.52
CA ALA A 152 7.64 25.45 10.33
C ALA A 152 8.92 24.82 9.73
N LYS A 153 8.90 23.54 9.34
CA LYS A 153 10.01 22.90 8.63
C LYS A 153 9.70 22.84 7.13
N THR A 154 10.64 23.29 6.32
CA THR A 154 10.52 23.20 4.86
C THR A 154 10.74 21.76 4.38
N SER A 155 9.82 21.29 3.54
CA SER A 155 9.89 20.02 2.82
C SER A 155 9.91 20.28 1.32
N THR A 156 10.58 19.41 0.57
CA THR A 156 10.61 19.49 -0.89
C THR A 156 9.50 18.61 -1.45
N VAL A 157 8.71 19.15 -2.37
CA VAL A 157 7.78 18.39 -3.18
C VAL A 157 8.39 18.24 -4.57
N THR A 158 8.46 17.00 -5.04
CA THR A 158 8.96 16.66 -6.37
C THR A 158 7.84 16.01 -7.17
N VAL A 159 7.52 16.60 -8.31
CA VAL A 159 6.65 16.02 -9.33
C VAL A 159 7.55 15.38 -10.38
N GLU A 160 7.48 14.06 -10.48
CA GLU A 160 8.15 13.26 -11.49
C GLU A 160 7.16 12.96 -12.62
N VAL A 161 7.53 13.28 -13.85
CA VAL A 161 6.75 12.96 -15.05
C VAL A 161 7.56 12.00 -15.90
N TYR A 162 7.07 10.77 -16.02
CA TYR A 162 7.71 9.68 -16.75
C TYR A 162 6.94 9.37 -18.02
N ASN A 163 7.61 9.29 -19.16
CA ASN A 163 6.99 8.83 -20.40
C ASN A 163 7.07 7.30 -20.51
N ALA A 164 5.93 6.64 -20.29
CA ALA A 164 5.73 5.20 -20.43
C ALA A 164 5.13 4.80 -21.79
N GLY A 165 4.96 5.77 -22.71
CA GLY A 165 4.53 5.52 -24.09
C GLY A 165 5.66 5.03 -24.99
N THR A 166 5.34 4.84 -26.26
CA THR A 166 6.31 4.38 -27.28
C THR A 166 6.92 5.53 -28.09
N THR A 167 6.28 6.71 -28.10
CA THR A 167 6.76 7.92 -28.79
C THR A 167 7.05 9.07 -27.83
N THR A 168 7.66 10.14 -28.34
CA THR A 168 8.01 11.35 -27.59
C THR A 168 6.76 12.15 -27.21
N ALA A 169 6.63 12.55 -25.95
CA ALA A 169 5.62 13.53 -25.54
C ALA A 169 6.12 14.93 -25.86
N LEU A 170 5.36 15.73 -26.61
CA LEU A 170 5.72 17.10 -26.96
C LEU A 170 4.89 18.11 -26.16
N ASN A 171 5.40 19.35 -26.06
CA ASN A 171 4.69 20.49 -25.47
C ASN A 171 4.14 20.18 -24.06
N VAL A 172 4.97 19.58 -23.22
CA VAL A 172 4.56 19.09 -21.90
C VAL A 172 4.52 20.25 -20.92
N LEU A 173 3.32 20.59 -20.46
CA LEU A 173 3.06 21.61 -19.46
C LEU A 173 2.62 20.95 -18.15
N VAL A 174 3.43 21.09 -17.11
CA VAL A 174 3.14 20.66 -15.74
C VAL A 174 2.60 21.84 -14.96
N GLU A 175 1.39 21.74 -14.44
CA GLU A 175 0.72 22.76 -13.64
C GLU A 175 0.31 22.20 -12.28
N GLU A 176 0.99 22.67 -11.24
CA GLU A 176 0.62 22.39 -9.86
C GLU A 176 -0.45 23.38 -9.39
N GLN A 177 -1.41 22.89 -8.60
CA GLN A 177 -2.40 23.75 -7.97
C GLN A 177 -1.77 24.59 -6.86
N THR A 178 -2.28 25.80 -6.68
CA THR A 178 -1.80 26.70 -5.62
C THR A 178 -2.09 26.09 -4.25
N TRP A 179 -1.07 26.04 -3.40
CA TRP A 179 -1.23 25.64 -2.01
C TRP A 179 -1.98 26.72 -1.23
N PRO A 180 -2.92 26.35 -0.34
CA PRO A 180 -3.65 27.33 0.44
C PRO A 180 -2.71 28.15 1.33
N PRO A 181 -2.60 29.47 1.11
CA PRO A 181 -1.60 30.32 1.76
C PRO A 181 -1.83 30.45 3.27
N GLU A 182 -3.02 30.15 3.76
CA GLU A 182 -3.34 30.09 5.19
C GLU A 182 -2.65 28.93 5.90
N PHE A 183 -2.40 27.81 5.20
CA PHE A 183 -1.81 26.59 5.77
C PHE A 183 -0.36 26.37 5.36
N PHE A 184 0.08 26.93 4.23
CA PHE A 184 1.43 26.71 3.69
C PHE A 184 2.08 27.98 3.18
N THR A 185 3.41 28.03 3.27
CA THR A 185 4.24 28.93 2.46
C THR A 185 4.90 28.11 1.36
N VAL A 186 4.84 28.57 0.12
CA VAL A 186 5.47 27.92 -1.03
C VAL A 186 6.66 28.75 -1.51
N SER A 187 7.74 28.10 -1.90
CA SER A 187 8.89 28.72 -2.54
C SER A 187 9.31 27.90 -3.76
N GLY A 188 9.50 28.58 -4.90
CA GLY A 188 9.81 27.97 -6.19
C GLY A 188 8.64 28.05 -7.18
N ASP A 189 8.89 27.61 -8.41
CA ASP A 189 7.91 27.62 -9.49
C ASP A 189 6.95 26.42 -9.35
N LEU A 190 5.65 26.68 -9.52
CA LEU A 190 4.60 25.66 -9.51
C LEU A 190 4.24 25.15 -10.92
N THR A 191 4.88 25.73 -11.94
CA THR A 191 4.65 25.41 -13.33
C THR A 191 5.98 25.13 -14.01
N ALA A 192 6.04 24.08 -14.81
CA ALA A 192 7.19 23.80 -15.68
C ALA A 192 6.71 23.42 -17.07
N SER A 193 7.46 23.85 -18.09
CA SER A 193 7.23 23.47 -19.48
C SER A 193 8.45 22.73 -20.01
N TYR A 194 8.21 21.63 -20.72
CA TYR A 194 9.23 20.84 -21.39
C TYR A 194 8.85 20.70 -22.85
N GLU A 195 9.79 20.99 -23.75
CA GLU A 195 9.59 20.89 -25.19
C GLU A 195 9.28 19.45 -25.60
N ALA A 196 10.04 18.50 -25.07
CA ALA A 196 9.91 17.08 -25.37
C ALA A 196 10.33 16.19 -24.19
N ILE A 197 9.64 15.06 -24.02
CA ILE A 197 10.02 13.97 -23.12
C ILE A 197 10.07 12.67 -23.94
N PRO A 198 11.27 12.15 -24.28
CA PRO A 198 11.43 10.90 -25.01
C PRO A 198 10.79 9.71 -24.29
N ALA A 199 10.40 8.68 -25.03
CA ALA A 199 9.93 7.41 -24.46
C ALA A 199 10.98 6.86 -23.48
N GLY A 200 10.54 6.49 -22.27
CA GLY A 200 11.42 6.01 -21.20
C GLY A 200 12.18 7.10 -20.44
N ALA A 201 12.02 8.38 -20.77
CA ALA A 201 12.65 9.49 -20.02
C ALA A 201 11.76 10.00 -18.87
N THR A 202 12.40 10.63 -17.87
CA THR A 202 11.73 11.28 -16.74
C THR A 202 12.19 12.72 -16.61
N VAL A 203 11.25 13.63 -16.40
CA VAL A 203 11.54 15.02 -16.00
C VAL A 203 11.01 15.29 -14.60
N ARG A 204 11.55 16.32 -13.94
CA ARG A 204 11.21 16.65 -12.56
C ARG A 204 10.97 18.14 -12.39
N LEU A 205 9.85 18.47 -11.75
CA LEU A 205 9.59 19.78 -11.16
C LEU A 205 9.76 19.65 -9.65
N SER A 206 10.48 20.57 -9.01
CA SER A 206 10.67 20.57 -7.56
C SER A 206 10.44 21.96 -6.98
N TYR A 207 9.65 22.01 -5.92
CA TYR A 207 9.36 23.24 -5.17
C TYR A 207 9.34 22.94 -3.67
N GLN A 208 9.44 23.98 -2.87
CA GLN A 208 9.50 23.87 -1.41
C GLN A 208 8.17 24.30 -0.78
N VAL A 209 7.74 23.56 0.23
CA VAL A 209 6.55 23.87 1.02
C VAL A 209 6.91 23.90 2.51
N THR A 210 6.40 24.91 3.22
CA THR A 210 6.57 25.05 4.66
C THR A 210 5.19 25.11 5.31
N PRO A 211 4.79 24.10 6.10
CA PRO A 211 3.51 24.12 6.81
C PRO A 211 3.48 25.17 7.91
N LYS A 212 2.38 25.92 8.02
CA LYS A 212 2.14 26.94 9.06
C LYS A 212 1.34 26.44 10.25
N ALA A 213 0.62 25.33 10.08
CA ALA A 213 -0.26 24.76 11.10
C ALA A 213 -0.27 23.23 11.02
N VAL A 214 -0.64 22.62 12.16
CA VAL A 214 -0.82 21.18 12.33
C VAL A 214 -2.23 20.76 11.94
N GLY A 215 -2.37 19.74 11.09
CA GLY A 215 -3.67 19.25 10.65
C GLY A 215 -3.61 18.23 9.52
N PRO A 216 -4.73 17.55 9.24
CA PRO A 216 -4.87 16.78 8.01
C PRO A 216 -4.92 17.73 6.82
N TYR A 217 -4.30 17.34 5.72
CA TYR A 217 -4.27 18.11 4.50
C TYR A 217 -4.40 17.20 3.29
N ALA A 218 -5.21 17.63 2.31
CA ALA A 218 -5.41 16.94 1.05
C ALA A 218 -5.16 17.95 -0.09
N HIS A 219 -4.07 17.75 -0.83
CA HIS A 219 -3.75 18.57 -2.00
C HIS A 219 -4.31 17.94 -3.26
N GLN A 220 -4.93 18.78 -4.10
CA GLN A 220 -5.41 18.36 -5.42
C GLN A 220 -4.29 17.78 -6.29
N PRO A 221 -4.60 16.88 -7.22
CA PRO A 221 -3.66 16.39 -8.23
C PRO A 221 -2.96 17.49 -9.02
N THR A 222 -1.69 17.25 -9.32
CA THR A 222 -0.94 17.97 -10.36
C THR A 222 -1.54 17.63 -11.72
N ARG A 223 -1.76 18.63 -12.57
CA ARG A 223 -2.24 18.40 -13.94
C ARG A 223 -1.07 18.54 -14.90
N VAL A 224 -0.95 17.59 -15.84
CA VAL A 224 0.06 17.64 -16.89
C VAL A 224 -0.65 17.54 -18.23
N ARG A 225 -0.45 18.55 -19.07
CA ARG A 225 -0.96 18.60 -20.44
C ARG A 225 0.19 18.32 -21.39
N TYR A 226 -0.05 17.50 -22.41
CA TYR A 226 0.98 17.15 -23.38
C TYR A 226 0.35 16.72 -24.71
N GLN A 227 1.12 16.81 -25.78
CA GLN A 227 0.75 16.29 -27.09
C GLN A 227 1.22 14.84 -27.22
N ALA A 228 0.31 13.93 -27.55
CA ALA A 228 0.59 12.49 -27.55
C ALA A 228 1.08 11.93 -28.89
N LEU A 229 0.82 12.62 -30.00
CA LEU A 229 1.25 12.27 -31.34
C LEU A 229 2.03 13.44 -31.96
N GLU A 230 3.19 13.16 -32.56
CA GLU A 230 4.05 14.20 -33.16
C GLU A 230 3.36 14.89 -34.35
N GLU A 231 2.60 14.15 -35.16
CA GLU A 231 1.99 14.64 -36.40
C GLU A 231 0.60 15.29 -36.23
N ASP A 232 0.06 15.31 -35.01
CA ASP A 232 -1.29 15.82 -34.73
C ASP A 232 -1.28 16.80 -33.55
N GLU A 233 -1.32 18.11 -33.84
CA GLU A 233 -1.42 19.17 -32.83
C GLU A 233 -2.73 19.14 -32.04
N SER A 234 -3.77 18.47 -32.56
CA SER A 234 -5.05 18.30 -31.85
C SER A 234 -5.02 17.15 -30.83
N SER A 235 -3.95 16.35 -30.81
CA SER A 235 -3.74 15.21 -29.90
C SER A 235 -3.36 15.60 -28.46
N THR A 236 -3.91 16.71 -27.95
CA THR A 236 -3.67 17.16 -26.57
C THR A 236 -4.30 16.18 -25.58
N GLN A 237 -3.47 15.60 -24.73
CA GLN A 237 -3.86 14.74 -23.62
C GLN A 237 -3.64 15.44 -22.28
N VAL A 238 -4.39 15.00 -21.27
CA VAL A 238 -4.25 15.45 -19.90
C VAL A 238 -4.08 14.24 -19.00
N THR A 239 -3.00 14.22 -18.23
CA THR A 239 -2.76 13.24 -17.17
C THR A 239 -2.69 13.96 -15.82
N ILE A 240 -2.95 13.23 -14.74
CA ILE A 240 -2.97 13.79 -13.39
C ILE A 240 -2.20 12.89 -12.41
N SER A 241 -1.65 13.51 -11.36
CA SER A 241 -1.10 12.74 -10.23
C SER A 241 -2.19 12.27 -9.28
N ALA A 242 -1.84 11.45 -8.29
CA ALA A 242 -2.74 11.12 -7.20
C ALA A 242 -2.95 12.33 -6.26
N TRP A 243 -4.07 12.33 -5.53
CA TRP A 243 -4.26 13.21 -4.39
C TRP A 243 -3.11 13.03 -3.39
N LEU A 244 -2.60 14.14 -2.86
CA LEU A 244 -1.55 14.12 -1.86
C LEU A 244 -2.18 14.39 -0.50
N GLU A 245 -2.37 13.32 0.24
CA GLU A 245 -2.97 13.36 1.57
C GLU A 245 -1.89 13.09 2.62
N PHE A 246 -1.75 14.00 3.57
CA PHE A 246 -0.86 13.82 4.71
C PHE A 246 -1.34 14.62 5.91
N LYS A 247 -0.82 14.25 7.08
CA LYS A 247 -1.01 15.03 8.31
C LYS A 247 0.29 15.76 8.63
N THR A 248 0.22 17.08 8.75
CA THR A 248 1.32 17.87 9.30
C THR A 248 1.39 17.61 10.80
N ILE A 249 2.61 17.53 11.34
CA ILE A 249 2.84 17.19 12.75
C ILE A 249 3.73 18.23 13.42
N THR A 250 3.66 18.31 14.74
CA THR A 250 4.61 19.08 15.53
C THR A 250 5.96 18.39 15.61
N ILE A 251 7.01 19.16 15.94
CA ILE A 251 8.34 18.60 16.28
C ILE A 251 8.22 17.59 17.43
N GLY A 252 7.39 17.88 18.44
CA GLY A 252 7.17 16.99 19.59
C GLY A 252 6.53 15.65 19.20
N GLU A 253 5.55 15.65 18.30
CA GLU A 253 4.96 14.43 17.75
C GLU A 253 5.96 13.62 16.92
N GLN A 254 6.85 14.29 16.16
CA GLN A 254 7.91 13.60 15.43
C GLN A 254 8.84 12.83 16.39
N TRP A 255 9.24 13.44 17.50
CA TRP A 255 10.08 12.77 18.49
C TRP A 255 9.35 11.61 19.17
N LYS A 256 8.04 11.73 19.44
CA LYS A 256 7.23 10.61 19.93
C LYS A 256 7.24 9.45 18.93
N LEU A 257 7.02 9.72 17.65
CA LEU A 257 7.02 8.69 16.61
C LEU A 257 8.39 8.01 16.47
N LYS A 258 9.48 8.79 16.45
CA LYS A 258 10.84 8.23 16.42
C LYS A 258 11.14 7.37 17.66
N ALA A 259 10.66 7.77 18.83
CA ALA A 259 10.80 6.98 20.04
C ALA A 259 10.00 5.67 19.94
N LEU A 260 8.80 5.68 19.36
CA LEU A 260 8.00 4.47 19.14
C LEU A 260 8.67 3.52 18.14
N ASP A 261 9.21 4.03 17.04
CA ASP A 261 9.95 3.23 16.05
C ASP A 261 11.21 2.61 16.66
N ALA A 262 11.98 3.40 17.41
CA ALA A 262 13.14 2.91 18.15
C ALA A 262 12.75 1.84 19.18
N GLY A 263 11.62 2.01 19.86
CA GLY A 263 11.11 1.07 20.84
C GLY A 263 10.72 -0.25 20.22
N SER A 264 10.02 -0.20 19.09
CA SER A 264 9.70 -1.37 18.29
C SER A 264 10.96 -2.13 17.92
N TRP A 265 12.00 -1.45 17.43
CA TRP A 265 13.26 -2.09 17.05
C TRP A 265 14.00 -2.70 18.25
N ILE A 266 14.18 -1.96 19.35
CA ILE A 266 14.90 -2.42 20.55
C ILE A 266 14.21 -3.62 21.21
N THR A 267 12.87 -3.65 21.16
CA THR A 267 12.06 -4.63 21.88
C THR A 267 11.51 -5.74 20.99
N GLY A 268 11.95 -5.84 19.73
CA GLY A 268 11.44 -6.85 18.80
C GLY A 268 9.93 -6.73 18.52
N GLY A 269 9.37 -5.51 18.59
CA GLY A 269 7.96 -5.21 18.33
C GLY A 269 7.06 -5.19 19.58
N HIS A 270 7.60 -5.41 20.79
CA HIS A 270 6.80 -5.45 22.01
C HIS A 270 6.42 -4.07 22.58
N VAL A 271 7.19 -3.02 22.28
CA VAL A 271 6.93 -1.65 22.75
C VAL A 271 6.70 -0.74 21.55
N THR A 272 5.43 -0.62 21.18
CA THR A 272 4.96 0.19 20.04
C THR A 272 4.03 1.33 20.46
N THR A 273 3.82 1.50 21.77
CA THR A 273 2.93 2.54 22.34
C THR A 273 3.65 3.40 23.39
N VAL A 274 3.14 4.62 23.58
CA VAL A 274 3.67 5.55 24.61
C VAL A 274 3.52 4.95 26.02
N LEU A 275 2.40 4.27 26.28
CA LEU A 275 2.18 3.56 27.54
C LEU A 275 3.18 2.40 27.72
N GLY A 276 3.47 1.65 26.66
CA GLY A 276 4.49 0.60 26.68
C GLY A 276 5.87 1.12 27.09
N TRP A 277 6.25 2.30 26.58
CA TRP A 277 7.48 2.98 27.00
C TRP A 277 7.48 3.40 28.47
N GLN A 278 6.37 3.97 28.94
CA GLN A 278 6.23 4.37 30.34
C GLN A 278 6.34 3.16 31.28
N LEU A 279 5.69 2.05 30.92
CA LEU A 279 5.75 0.80 31.69
C LEU A 279 7.15 0.18 31.69
N LEU A 280 7.83 0.18 30.53
CA LEU A 280 9.20 -0.31 30.43
C LEU A 280 10.15 0.52 31.31
N LEU A 281 10.08 1.85 31.22
CA LEU A 281 10.92 2.75 32.03
C LEU A 281 10.62 2.61 33.52
N ALA A 282 9.35 2.51 33.90
CA ALA A 282 8.95 2.27 35.29
C ALA A 282 9.46 0.91 35.81
N GLY A 283 9.39 -0.14 34.98
CA GLY A 283 9.92 -1.47 35.31
C GLY A 283 11.44 -1.47 35.50
N VAL A 284 12.18 -0.80 34.60
CA VAL A 284 13.64 -0.65 34.73
C VAL A 284 14.00 0.14 35.99
N ALA A 285 13.30 1.23 36.27
CA ALA A 285 13.52 2.02 37.49
C ALA A 285 13.26 1.18 38.76
N ALA A 286 12.15 0.43 38.80
CA ALA A 286 11.84 -0.47 39.92
C ALA A 286 12.91 -1.56 40.11
N ALA A 287 13.39 -2.16 39.00
CA ALA A 287 14.44 -3.16 39.04
C ALA A 287 15.78 -2.59 39.55
N LEU A 288 16.15 -1.38 39.12
CA LEU A 288 17.34 -0.69 39.63
C LEU A 288 17.22 -0.36 41.12
N ILE A 289 16.08 0.16 41.56
CA ILE A 289 15.82 0.42 42.98
C ILE A 289 15.95 -0.87 43.80
N ALA A 290 15.35 -1.97 43.33
CA ALA A 290 15.47 -3.28 43.98
C ALA A 290 16.92 -3.78 44.01
N TYR A 291 17.67 -3.63 42.92
CA TYR A 291 19.07 -4.04 42.80
C TYR A 291 19.98 -3.26 43.75
N TYR A 292 19.89 -1.93 43.78
CA TYR A 292 20.67 -1.10 44.71
C TYR A 292 20.24 -1.30 46.17
N GLY A 293 18.95 -1.56 46.41
CA GLY A 293 18.45 -1.97 47.73
C GLY A 293 19.07 -3.28 48.19
N PHE A 294 19.15 -4.28 47.31
CA PHE A 294 19.79 -5.57 47.58
C PHE A 294 21.29 -5.43 47.85
N LEU A 295 22.01 -4.64 47.04
CA LEU A 295 23.44 -4.37 47.26
C LEU A 295 23.67 -3.68 48.62
N SER A 296 22.84 -2.70 48.96
CA SER A 296 22.89 -2.02 50.26
C SER A 296 22.61 -2.97 51.42
N TYR A 297 21.61 -3.85 51.28
CA TYR A 297 21.29 -4.88 52.27
C TYR A 297 22.47 -5.84 52.49
N LYS A 298 23.10 -6.32 51.42
CA LYS A 298 24.26 -7.22 51.49
C LYS A 298 25.43 -6.54 52.20
N SER A 299 25.73 -5.29 51.86
CA SER A 299 26.77 -4.48 52.53
C SER A 299 26.48 -4.31 54.03
N PHE A 300 25.25 -3.98 54.38
CA PHE A 300 24.83 -3.83 55.78
C PHE A 300 24.95 -5.15 56.56
N LYS A 301 24.54 -6.28 55.96
CA LYS A 301 24.63 -7.60 56.60
C LYS A 301 26.08 -7.99 56.87
N VAL A 302 26.99 -7.76 55.93
CA VAL A 302 28.45 -7.98 56.12
C VAL A 302 29.01 -7.07 57.20
N SER A 303 28.66 -5.77 57.19
CA SER A 303 29.06 -4.82 58.25
C SER A 303 28.55 -5.24 59.63
N SER A 304 27.32 -5.73 59.73
CA SER A 304 26.75 -6.20 61.00
C SER A 304 27.45 -7.47 61.51
N ALA A 305 27.81 -8.40 60.62
CA ALA A 305 28.56 -9.60 60.95
C ALA A 305 29.98 -9.27 61.42
N ASN A 306 30.65 -8.32 60.76
CA ASN A 306 31.97 -7.84 61.16
C ASN A 306 31.93 -7.13 62.52
N ARG A 307 30.91 -6.30 62.79
CA ARG A 307 30.71 -5.69 64.12
C ARG A 307 30.50 -6.72 65.22
N ARG A 308 29.75 -7.80 64.94
CA ARG A 308 29.58 -8.91 65.91
C ARG A 308 30.90 -9.65 66.16
N ARG A 309 31.68 -9.92 65.10
CA ARG A 309 33.03 -10.53 65.24
C ARG A 309 33.99 -9.65 66.03
N GLN A 310 34.00 -8.35 65.76
CA GLN A 310 34.87 -7.40 66.45
C GLN A 310 34.54 -7.31 67.94
N ARG A 311 33.24 -7.21 68.30
CA ARG A 311 32.79 -7.28 69.70
C ARG A 311 33.16 -8.60 70.38
N ALA A 312 33.11 -9.72 69.66
CA ALA A 312 33.51 -11.01 70.21
C ALA A 312 35.02 -11.10 70.47
N LEU A 313 35.84 -10.54 69.59
CA LEU A 313 37.30 -10.45 69.78
C LEU A 313 37.66 -9.53 70.96
N GLU A 314 37.02 -8.36 71.06
CA GLU A 314 37.19 -7.44 72.21
C GLU A 314 36.80 -8.12 73.54
N ALA A 315 35.70 -8.88 73.56
CA ALA A 315 35.28 -9.62 74.75
C ALA A 315 36.27 -10.74 75.15
N LEU A 316 36.85 -11.45 74.17
CA LEU A 316 37.89 -12.46 74.43
C LEU A 316 39.17 -11.82 74.99
N GLN A 317 39.63 -10.72 74.41
CA GLN A 317 40.80 -9.98 74.91
C GLN A 317 40.59 -9.49 76.35
N ALA A 318 39.40 -8.96 76.66
CA ALA A 318 39.06 -8.55 78.02
C ALA A 318 39.00 -9.70 79.03
N MET A 319 38.72 -10.94 78.58
CA MET A 319 38.81 -12.13 79.45
C MET A 319 40.26 -12.59 79.64
N GLU A 320 41.10 -12.55 78.61
CA GLU A 320 42.52 -12.87 78.72
C GLU A 320 43.25 -11.91 79.66
N GLU A 321 42.94 -10.61 79.61
CA GLU A 321 43.50 -9.60 80.52
C GLU A 321 43.08 -9.80 81.98
N LYS A 322 41.91 -10.36 82.24
CA LYS A 322 41.44 -10.70 83.61
C LYS A 322 42.05 -11.98 84.19
N THR A 323 42.68 -12.80 83.35
CA THR A 323 43.23 -14.10 83.74
C THR A 323 44.75 -14.04 84.00
N LYS A 324 45.37 -12.89 83.73
CA LYS A 324 46.74 -12.55 84.13
C LYS A 324 46.73 -11.71 85.41
#